data_AF-A0A2C9M2X4-F1
#
_entry.id   AF-A0A2C9M2X4-F1
#
_cell.length_a   1.000
_cell.length_b   1.000
_cell.length_c   1.000
_cell.angle_alpha   90.00
_cell.angle_beta   90.00
_cell.angle_gamma   90.00
#
_symmetry.space_group_name_H-M   'P 1'
#
loop_
_entity.id
_entity.type
_entity.pdbx_description
1 polymer ?
#
loop_
_entity_poly.entity_id
_entity_poly.type
_entity_poly.pdbx_seq_one_letter_code
_entity_poly.pdbx_strand_id
1 'polypeptide(L)'
;MADRRKNLTGQTVEIAQESERQFMEKHNVPSMLKDVVTKLLANRPVDPLSFLANYFRSSSSDYRIDDIVMKAVQTLTSTHYSRPVFETNLITAFQLLSNSKRKLQ
;
A
#
# COMPACT_ATOMS: atom_id res chain seq x y z
N MET A 1 0.79 10.61 -66.10
CA MET A 1 -0.33 10.43 -65.16
C MET A 1 0.15 9.44 -64.10
N ALA A 2 0.81 9.90 -63.04
CA ALA A 2 0.24 10.44 -61.81
C ALA A 2 -0.59 9.39 -61.02
N ASP A 3 0.07 8.82 -60.02
CA ASP A 3 -0.43 8.41 -58.71
C ASP A 3 -1.63 7.46 -58.57
N ARG A 4 -1.37 6.30 -57.94
CA ARG A 4 -1.95 5.96 -56.63
C ARG A 4 -1.38 4.64 -56.09
N ARG A 5 -0.27 4.75 -55.36
CA ARG A 5 -0.05 3.92 -54.16
C ARG A 5 -0.79 4.61 -53.01
N LYS A 6 -1.55 3.87 -52.19
CA LYS A 6 -2.12 4.17 -50.85
C LYS A 6 -3.27 3.16 -50.62
N ASN A 7 -3.38 2.34 -49.59
CA ASN A 7 -2.84 2.39 -48.23
C ASN A 7 -2.78 0.97 -47.62
N LEU A 8 -1.60 0.60 -47.10
CA LEU A 8 -1.48 -0.29 -45.95
C LEU A 8 -1.64 0.59 -44.70
N THR A 9 -2.84 0.66 -44.12
CA THR A 9 -2.98 1.16 -42.74
C THR A 9 -2.66 0.00 -41.80
N GLY A 10 -1.36 -0.17 -41.55
CA GLY A 10 -0.92 -0.78 -40.30
C GLY A 10 -1.54 0.02 -39.15
N GLN A 11 -2.37 -0.65 -38.36
CA GLN A 11 -2.75 -0.16 -37.04
C GLN A 11 -1.48 -0.17 -36.19
N THR A 12 -0.73 0.92 -36.23
CA THR A 12 0.20 1.23 -35.15
C THR A 12 -0.67 1.58 -33.96
N VAL A 13 -0.88 0.62 -33.07
CA VAL A 13 -1.39 0.90 -31.73
C VAL A 13 -0.30 1.75 -31.07
N GLU A 14 -0.46 3.07 -31.13
CA GLU A 14 0.28 3.97 -30.28
C GLU A 14 -0.12 3.62 -28.85
N ILE A 15 0.72 2.83 -28.18
CA ILE A 15 0.66 2.69 -26.72
C ILE A 15 1.02 4.08 -26.21
N ALA A 16 0.00 4.92 -25.97
CA ALA A 16 0.18 6.22 -25.36
C ALA A 16 0.98 6.00 -24.06
N GLN A 17 2.21 6.50 -24.03
CA GLN A 17 3.02 6.45 -22.83
C GLN A 17 2.27 7.21 -21.74
N GLU A 18 1.86 6.49 -20.70
CA GLU A 18 1.23 7.09 -19.54
C GLU A 18 2.22 8.08 -18.90
N SER A 19 1.77 9.31 -18.65
CA SER A 19 2.59 10.30 -17.95
C SER A 19 2.82 9.86 -16.49
N GLU A 20 3.96 10.24 -15.91
CA GLU A 20 4.27 9.94 -14.49
C GLU A 20 3.13 10.36 -13.55
N ARG A 21 2.52 11.52 -13.82
CA ARG A 21 1.38 12.02 -13.04
C ARG A 21 0.16 11.11 -13.16
N GLN A 22 -0.19 10.67 -14.38
CA GLN A 22 -1.30 9.76 -14.60
C GLN A 22 -1.06 8.40 -13.92
N PHE A 23 0.16 7.87 -14.00
CA PHE A 23 0.54 6.66 -13.28
C PHE A 23 0.34 6.82 -11.77
N MET A 24 0.85 7.91 -11.19
CA MET A 24 0.70 8.17 -9.74
C MET A 24 -0.76 8.29 -9.31
N GLU A 25 -1.60 8.98 -10.10
CA GLU A 25 -3.02 9.14 -9.83
C GLU A 25 -3.77 7.81 -9.95
N LYS A 26 -3.52 7.05 -11.02
CA LYS A 26 -4.11 5.73 -11.26
C LYS A 26 -3.79 4.72 -10.16
N HIS A 27 -2.57 4.77 -9.62
CA HIS A 27 -2.12 3.88 -8.55
C HIS A 27 -2.34 4.45 -7.14
N ASN A 28 -3.05 5.58 -7.00
CA ASN A 28 -3.34 6.23 -5.71
C ASN A 28 -2.10 6.50 -4.84
N VAL A 29 -0.93 6.68 -5.47
CA VAL A 29 0.36 6.91 -4.80
C VAL A 29 0.29 8.11 -3.83
N PRO A 30 -0.33 9.25 -4.18
CA PRO A 30 -0.44 10.38 -3.26
C PRO A 30 -1.22 10.07 -1.98
N SER A 31 -2.31 9.29 -2.07
CA SER A 31 -3.10 8.90 -0.90
C SER A 31 -2.33 7.93 -0.02
N MET A 32 -1.65 6.95 -0.63
CA MET A 32 -0.80 5.99 0.08
C MET A 32 0.33 6.69 0.84
N LEU A 33 0.98 7.68 0.22
CA LEU A 33 2.04 8.47 0.85
C LEU A 33 1.51 9.33 2.01
N LYS A 34 0.33 9.94 1.87
CA LYS A 34 -0.30 10.67 2.98
C LYS A 34 -0.60 9.77 4.17
N ASP A 35 -1.14 8.57 3.93
CA ASP A 35 -1.46 7.62 5.00
C ASP A 35 -0.19 7.16 5.74
N VAL A 36 0.85 6.75 5.02
CA VAL A 36 2.08 6.27 5.66
C VAL A 36 2.79 7.36 6.46
N VAL A 37 2.83 8.59 5.95
CA VAL A 37 3.44 9.73 6.66
C VAL A 37 2.63 10.08 7.90
N THR A 38 1.29 10.07 7.82
CA THR A 38 0.42 10.29 8.98
C THR A 38 0.67 9.25 10.06
N LYS A 39 0.77 7.97 9.67
CA LYS A 39 1.06 6.87 10.59
C LYS A 39 2.48 6.97 11.18
N LEU A 40 3.47 7.36 10.39
CA LEU A 40 4.84 7.57 10.87
C LEU A 40 4.90 8.66 11.94
N LEU A 41 4.25 9.81 11.68
CA LEU A 41 4.23 10.95 12.60
C LEU A 41 3.42 10.66 13.87
N ALA A 42 2.32 9.91 13.76
CA ALA A 42 1.49 9.52 14.91
C ALA A 42 2.21 8.51 15.81
N ASN A 43 2.84 7.50 15.21
CA ASN A 43 3.48 6.42 15.96
C ASN A 43 4.85 6.84 16.51
N ARG A 44 5.58 7.71 15.80
CA ARG A 44 7.00 8.05 16.04
C ARG A 44 7.80 6.83 16.50
N PRO A 45 7.90 5.81 15.62
CA PRO A 45 8.62 4.58 15.94
C PRO A 45 10.10 4.88 16.19
N VAL A 46 10.76 4.02 16.97
CA VAL A 46 12.20 4.13 17.25
C VAL A 46 13.03 3.96 15.97
N ASP A 47 12.58 3.08 15.07
CA ASP A 47 13.17 2.87 13.75
C ASP A 47 12.15 3.19 12.64
N PRO A 48 12.23 4.38 12.02
CA PRO A 48 11.29 4.81 10.98
C PRO A 48 11.45 4.05 9.67
N LEU A 49 12.66 3.59 9.32
CA LEU A 49 12.89 2.89 8.05
C LEU A 49 12.27 1.48 8.10
N SER A 50 12.48 0.77 9.20
CA SER A 50 11.84 -0.53 9.42
C SER A 50 10.31 -0.41 9.44
N PHE A 51 9.77 0.66 10.03
CA PHE A 51 8.33 0.91 10.00
C PHE A 51 7.78 1.07 8.57
N LEU A 52 8.45 1.87 7.72
CA LEU A 52 8.05 2.08 6.33
C LEU A 52 8.12 0.80 5.50
N ALA A 53 9.22 0.04 5.63
CA ALA A 53 9.40 -1.23 4.91
C ALA A 53 8.26 -2.22 5.22
N ASN A 54 7.88 -2.33 6.50
CA ASN A 54 6.79 -3.19 6.92
C ASN A 54 5.43 -2.68 6.46
N TYR A 55 5.20 -1.36 6.48
CA TYR A 55 3.96 -0.78 5.94
C TYR A 55 3.75 -1.18 4.48
N PHE A 56 4.77 -1.01 3.62
CA PHE A 56 4.66 -1.34 2.19
C PHE A 56 4.63 -2.83 1.90
N ARG A 57 5.34 -3.66 2.69
CA ARG A 57 5.19 -5.12 2.63
C ARG A 57 3.78 -5.57 3.00
N SER A 58 3.12 -4.82 3.87
CA SER A 58 1.74 -5.06 4.24
C SER A 58 0.73 -4.54 3.19
N SER A 59 1.10 -3.65 2.27
CA SER A 59 0.18 -3.25 1.20
C SER A 59 0.09 -4.28 0.06
N SER A 60 1.05 -5.21 -0.06
CA SER A 60 0.99 -6.30 -1.04
C SER A 60 0.07 -7.44 -0.58
N SER A 61 -0.77 -7.95 -1.47
CA SER A 61 -1.91 -8.84 -1.21
C SER A 61 -1.58 -10.27 -0.73
N ASP A 62 -0.31 -10.64 -0.59
CA ASP A 62 0.11 -12.00 -0.23
C ASP A 62 0.32 -12.15 1.28
N TYR A 63 -0.78 -12.20 2.04
CA TYR A 63 -0.72 -12.41 3.48
C TYR A 63 -0.88 -13.88 3.85
N ARG A 64 0.13 -14.46 4.51
CA ARG A 64 -0.03 -15.68 5.30
C ARG A 64 -0.53 -15.33 6.70
N ILE A 65 -1.12 -16.30 7.42
CA ILE A 65 -1.61 -16.10 8.80
C ILE A 65 -0.49 -15.61 9.72
N ASP A 66 0.73 -16.13 9.52
CA ASP A 66 1.92 -15.72 10.28
C ASP A 66 2.25 -14.22 10.06
N ASP A 67 2.00 -13.69 8.86
CA ASP A 67 2.20 -12.27 8.55
C ASP A 67 1.16 -11.39 9.25
N ILE A 68 -0.07 -11.89 9.46
CA ILE A 68 -1.12 -11.16 10.19
C ILE A 68 -0.77 -11.04 11.67
N VAL A 69 -0.27 -12.14 12.28
CA VAL A 69 0.16 -12.14 13.69
C VAL A 69 1.35 -11.22 13.87
N MET A 70 2.38 -11.32 13.00
CA MET A 70 3.53 -10.42 13.02
C MET A 70 3.11 -8.96 12.86
N LYS A 71 2.18 -8.65 11.97
CA LYS A 71 1.66 -7.29 11.77
C LYS A 71 0.92 -6.77 13.00
N ALA A 72 0.11 -7.60 13.65
CA ALA A 72 -0.61 -7.23 14.87
C ALA A 72 0.37 -6.93 16.02
N VAL A 73 1.36 -7.81 16.22
CA VAL A 73 2.43 -7.62 17.21
C VAL A 73 3.21 -6.33 16.91
N GLN A 74 3.58 -6.10 15.67
CA GLN A 74 4.30 -4.91 15.27
C GLN A 74 3.49 -3.62 15.49
N THR A 75 2.19 -3.66 15.20
CA THR A 75 1.28 -2.52 15.43
C THR A 75 1.19 -2.19 16.93
N LEU A 76 1.22 -3.19 17.81
CA LEU A 76 1.27 -2.98 19.25
C LEU A 76 2.61 -2.42 19.72
N THR A 77 3.72 -2.89 19.15
CA THR A 77 5.08 -2.49 19.57
C THR A 77 5.58 -1.22 18.88
N SER A 78 4.88 -0.70 17.87
CA SER A 78 5.29 0.52 17.15
C SER A 78 5.16 1.79 17.99
N THR A 79 4.43 1.74 19.11
CA THR A 79 4.24 2.84 20.05
C THR A 79 4.32 2.34 21.47
N HIS A 80 4.94 3.12 22.35
CA HIS A 80 4.89 2.86 23.79
C HIS A 80 3.45 2.96 24.32
N TYR A 81 3.05 2.06 25.24
CA TYR A 81 1.68 1.95 25.74
C TYR A 81 1.14 3.21 26.42
N SER A 82 2.03 4.10 26.88
CA SER A 82 1.65 5.39 27.49
C SER A 82 1.22 6.45 26.48
N ARG A 83 1.35 6.20 25.17
CA ARG A 83 0.96 7.15 24.13
C ARG A 83 -0.52 6.98 23.76
N PRO A 84 -1.27 8.06 23.50
CA PRO A 84 -2.69 7.99 23.18
C PRO A 84 -2.99 7.18 21.92
N VAL A 85 -2.05 7.13 20.96
CA VAL A 85 -2.17 6.35 19.72
C VAL A 85 -2.15 4.84 19.98
N PHE A 86 -1.66 4.39 21.14
CA PHE A 86 -1.61 2.97 21.49
C PHE A 86 -2.99 2.31 21.54
N GLU A 87 -4.02 3.02 22.00
CA GLU A 87 -5.40 2.51 22.04
C GLU A 87 -5.91 2.19 20.62
N THR A 88 -5.69 3.11 19.68
CA THR A 88 -6.02 2.90 18.26
C THR A 88 -5.26 1.72 17.67
N ASN A 89 -3.98 1.59 18.02
CA ASN A 89 -3.16 0.46 17.58
C ASN A 89 -3.64 -0.88 18.16
N LEU A 90 -4.10 -0.89 19.41
CA LEU A 90 -4.69 -2.07 20.06
C LEU A 90 -5.96 -2.52 19.35
N ILE A 91 -6.88 -1.59 19.06
CA ILE A 91 -8.10 -1.88 18.31
C ILE A 91 -7.76 -2.43 16.92
N THR A 92 -6.80 -1.80 16.23
CA THR A 92 -6.36 -2.21 14.90
C THR A 92 -5.77 -3.62 14.91
N ALA A 93 -4.90 -3.92 15.88
CA ALA A 93 -4.31 -5.25 16.06
C ALA A 93 -5.38 -6.32 16.35
N PHE A 94 -6.34 -6.00 17.22
CA PHE A 94 -7.46 -6.90 17.52
C PHE A 94 -8.32 -7.18 16.28
N GLN A 95 -8.65 -6.16 15.50
CA GLN A 95 -9.42 -6.31 14.26
C GLN A 95 -8.67 -7.14 13.22
N LEU A 96 -7.35 -6.93 13.06
CA LEU A 96 -6.50 -7.74 12.18
C LEU A 96 -6.56 -9.23 12.54
N LEU A 97 -6.42 -9.56 13.83
CA LEU A 97 -6.46 -10.93 14.34
C LEU A 97 -7.87 -11.56 14.31
N SER A 98 -8.91 -10.76 14.50
CA SER A 98 -10.30 -11.24 14.52
C SER A 98 -10.83 -11.50 13.11
N ASN A 99 -10.40 -10.72 12.13
CA ASN A 99 -10.82 -10.86 10.74
C ASN A 99 -10.11 -12.02 10.03
N SER A 100 -8.92 -12.44 10.48
CA SER A 100 -8.22 -13.59 9.91
C SER A 100 -8.94 -14.91 10.18
N LYS A 101 -9.53 -15.08 11.38
CA LYS A 101 -10.31 -16.28 11.75
C LYS A 101 -11.55 -16.49 10.87
N ARG A 102 -12.15 -15.42 10.34
CA ARG A 102 -13.37 -15.49 9.50
C ARG A 102 -13.11 -15.95 8.06
N LYS A 103 -11.87 -15.93 7.58
CA LYS A 103 -11.52 -16.36 6.21
C LYS A 103 -11.15 -17.85 6.11
N LEU A 104 -11.20 -18.60 7.22
CA LEU A 104 -10.92 -20.04 7.29
C LEU A 104 -12.17 -20.92 7.47
N GLN A 105 -13.37 -20.35 7.32
CA GLN A 105 -14.65 -21.06 7.25
C GLN A 105 -15.22 -20.94 5.85
#